data_AF-A0A0V0RBG3-F1
#
_entry.id   AF-A0A0V0RBG3-F1
#
_cell.length_a   1.000
_cell.length_b   1.000
_cell.length_c   1.000
_cell.angle_alpha   90.00
_cell.angle_beta   90.00
_cell.angle_gamma   90.00
#
_symmetry.space_group_name_H-M   'P 1'
#
loop_
_entity.id
_entity.type
_entity.pdbx_description
1 polymer ?
#
loop_
_entity_poly.entity_id
_entity_poly.type
_entity_poly.pdbx_seq_one_letter_code
_entity_poly.pdbx_strand_id
1 'polypeptide(L)'
;LQKTAPAKKSASLDVEPIYTFRAHRGAVLSVVMSSTGEQCFSGGVDGTIQCWNTPNPNIDPYDSYDPSMLRGALCGHTDTVWGLVYSSAHQ
;
A
#
# COMPACT_ATOMS: atom_id res chain seq x y z
N LEU A 1 -31.21 -11.46 -41.96
CA LEU A 1 -30.95 -12.05 -40.62
C LEU A 1 -29.44 -12.16 -40.42
N GLN A 2 -28.81 -11.18 -39.78
CA GLN A 2 -27.49 -11.36 -39.15
C GLN A 2 -27.49 -10.56 -37.85
N LYS A 3 -27.46 -11.31 -36.74
CA LYS A 3 -27.41 -10.79 -35.38
C LYS A 3 -25.95 -10.53 -35.06
N THR A 4 -25.57 -9.26 -34.92
CA THR A 4 -24.24 -8.88 -34.43
C THR A 4 -24.11 -9.31 -32.96
N ALA A 5 -23.07 -10.10 -32.67
CA ALA A 5 -22.75 -10.50 -31.31
C ALA A 5 -22.36 -9.27 -30.46
N PRO A 6 -22.74 -9.20 -29.17
CA PRO A 6 -22.38 -8.08 -28.33
C PRO A 6 -20.87 -8.07 -28.09
N ALA A 7 -20.22 -6.95 -28.37
CA ALA A 7 -18.83 -6.72 -28.04
C ALA A 7 -18.64 -6.88 -26.53
N LYS A 8 -17.78 -7.81 -26.11
CA LYS A 8 -17.31 -7.90 -24.72
C LYS A 8 -16.53 -6.62 -24.42
N LYS A 9 -17.14 -5.69 -23.69
CA LYS A 9 -16.43 -4.54 -23.12
C LYS A 9 -15.47 -5.08 -22.06
N SER A 10 -14.23 -5.34 -22.47
CA SER A 10 -13.13 -5.46 -21.53
C SER A 10 -12.89 -4.06 -20.97
N ALA A 11 -13.54 -3.74 -19.85
CA ALA A 11 -13.24 -2.53 -19.11
C ALA A 11 -11.88 -2.73 -18.42
N SER A 12 -10.80 -2.47 -19.16
CA SER A 12 -9.54 -2.10 -18.53
C SER A 12 -9.81 -0.75 -17.90
N LEU A 13 -10.09 -0.74 -16.60
CA LEU A 13 -10.12 0.49 -15.83
C LEU A 13 -8.66 0.88 -15.64
N ASP A 14 -8.26 2.03 -16.17
CA ASP A 14 -6.98 2.63 -15.82
C ASP A 14 -7.03 2.98 -14.33
N VAL A 15 -6.28 2.24 -13.51
CA VAL A 15 -6.22 2.46 -12.06
C VAL A 15 -5.10 3.45 -11.79
N GLU A 16 -5.48 4.63 -11.33
CA GLU A 16 -4.53 5.65 -10.88
C GLU A 16 -4.16 5.45 -9.41
N PRO A 17 -2.90 5.71 -9.01
CA PRO A 17 -2.51 5.65 -7.61
C PRO A 17 -3.19 6.76 -6.82
N ILE A 18 -3.87 6.40 -5.72
CA ILE A 18 -4.54 7.35 -4.84
C ILE A 18 -3.60 8.04 -3.84
N TYR A 19 -2.48 7.40 -3.50
CA TYR A 19 -1.53 7.91 -2.53
C TYR A 19 -0.16 7.24 -2.68
N THR A 20 0.91 7.98 -2.41
CA THR A 20 2.29 7.46 -2.41
C THR A 20 2.88 7.53 -1.01
N PHE A 21 3.05 6.37 -0.37
CA PHE A 21 3.76 6.28 0.90
C PHE A 21 5.27 6.49 0.70
N ARG A 22 5.89 7.26 1.60
CA ARG A 22 7.31 7.62 1.57
C ARG A 22 7.92 7.37 2.93
N ALA A 23 9.06 6.66 2.96
CA ALA A 23 9.95 6.57 4.14
C ALA A 23 11.21 5.75 3.85
N HIS A 24 11.09 4.66 3.08
CA HIS A 24 12.20 3.73 2.85
C HIS A 24 13.40 4.38 2.15
N ARG A 25 14.60 3.97 2.57
CA ARG A 25 15.89 4.37 1.99
C ARG A 25 16.43 3.28 1.06
N GLY A 26 15.55 2.65 0.29
CA GLY A 26 15.88 1.58 -0.64
C GLY A 26 14.64 0.86 -1.17
N ALA A 27 14.86 -0.26 -1.86
CA ALA A 27 13.79 -1.09 -2.40
C ALA A 27 12.86 -1.61 -1.29
N VAL A 28 11.56 -1.51 -1.54
CA VAL A 28 10.51 -2.16 -0.76
C VAL A 28 10.39 -3.60 -1.24
N LEU A 29 10.47 -4.54 -0.31
CA LEU A 29 10.49 -5.98 -0.61
C LEU A 29 9.18 -6.67 -0.20
N SER A 30 8.46 -6.11 0.76
CA SER A 30 7.20 -6.65 1.25
C SER A 30 6.25 -5.54 1.70
N VAL A 31 4.94 -5.79 1.55
CA VAL A 31 3.87 -4.90 2.00
C VAL A 31 2.75 -5.73 2.63
N VAL A 32 2.08 -5.19 3.64
CA VAL A 32 0.89 -5.81 4.24
C VAL A 32 -0.06 -4.75 4.78
N MET A 33 -1.35 -5.04 4.72
CA MET A 33 -2.42 -4.18 5.26
C MET A 33 -2.99 -4.79 6.54
N SER A 34 -3.52 -3.96 7.43
CA SER A 34 -4.39 -4.45 8.50
C SER A 34 -5.67 -5.06 7.91
N SER A 35 -6.32 -5.95 8.66
CA SER A 35 -7.63 -6.52 8.30
C SER A 35 -8.71 -5.45 8.12
N THR A 36 -8.62 -4.34 8.86
CA THR A 36 -9.53 -3.18 8.77
C THR A 36 -9.22 -2.26 7.58
N GLY A 37 -8.04 -2.39 6.97
CA GLY A 37 -7.59 -1.49 5.91
C GLY A 37 -7.17 -0.10 6.38
N GLU A 38 -7.16 0.16 7.69
CA GLU A 38 -6.80 1.45 8.30
C GLU A 38 -5.29 1.67 8.43
N GLN A 39 -4.51 0.59 8.29
CA GLN A 39 -3.06 0.62 8.47
C GLN A 39 -2.37 -0.15 7.35
N CYS A 40 -1.20 0.34 6.97
CA CYS A 40 -0.29 -0.36 6.07
C CYS A 40 1.11 -0.43 6.66
N PHE A 41 1.82 -1.49 6.27
CA PHE A 41 3.18 -1.76 6.70
C PHE A 41 4.00 -2.19 5.50
N SER A 42 5.28 -1.81 5.46
CA SER A 42 6.21 -2.28 4.45
C SER A 42 7.59 -2.56 5.02
N GLY A 43 8.25 -3.57 4.46
CA GLY A 43 9.61 -3.97 4.80
C GLY A 43 10.53 -3.78 3.59
N GLY A 44 11.77 -3.37 3.83
CA GLY A 44 12.70 -3.01 2.76
C GLY A 44 14.13 -3.48 2.98
N VAL A 45 14.97 -3.20 1.97
CA VAL A 45 16.43 -3.45 2.01
C VAL A 45 17.16 -2.61 3.07
N ASP A 46 16.52 -1.56 3.56
CA ASP A 46 17.08 -0.69 4.60
C ASP A 46 16.96 -1.27 6.02
N GLY A 47 16.43 -2.48 6.17
CA GLY A 47 16.28 -3.16 7.47
C GLY A 47 15.23 -2.52 8.38
N THR A 48 14.32 -1.72 7.82
CA THR A 48 13.23 -1.10 8.57
C THR A 48 11.88 -1.67 8.17
N ILE A 49 10.94 -1.64 9.12
CA ILE A 49 9.51 -1.79 8.82
C ILE A 49 8.89 -0.42 9.01
N GLN A 50 8.26 0.11 7.96
CA GLN A 50 7.60 1.40 7.99
C GLN A 50 6.11 1.19 8.23
N CYS A 51 5.50 2.05 9.06
CA CYS A 51 4.13 1.92 9.53
C CYS A 51 3.34 3.20 9.20
N TRP A 52 2.22 3.08 8.48
CA TRP A 52 1.36 4.22 8.18
C TRP A 52 -0.10 3.98 8.55
N ASN A 53 -0.83 5.08 8.73
CA ASN A 53 -2.27 5.11 8.57
C ASN A 53 -2.61 5.22 7.09
N THR A 54 -3.74 4.64 6.69
CA THR A 54 -4.20 4.71 5.31
C THR A 54 -5.07 5.96 5.11
N PRO A 55 -4.95 6.63 3.95
CA PRO A 55 -5.80 7.77 3.62
C PRO A 55 -7.26 7.35 3.47
N ASN A 56 -8.15 8.33 3.59
CA ASN A 56 -9.51 8.18 3.12
C ASN A 56 -9.49 7.82 1.62
N PRO A 57 -10.26 6.81 1.17
CA PRO A 57 -10.29 6.41 -0.24
C PRO A 57 -10.82 7.52 -1.18
N ASN A 58 -11.48 8.54 -0.64
CA ASN A 58 -11.98 9.69 -1.40
C ASN A 58 -11.00 10.89 -1.39
N ILE A 59 -9.74 10.69 -1.02
CA ILE A 59 -8.70 11.72 -1.13
C ILE A 59 -8.46 12.09 -2.59
N ASP A 60 -8.15 13.35 -2.87
CA ASP A 60 -7.74 13.74 -4.21
C ASP A 60 -6.33 13.17 -4.48
N PRO A 61 -6.09 12.42 -5.56
CA PRO A 61 -4.77 11.85 -5.87
C PRO A 61 -3.65 12.90 -6.02
N TYR A 62 -4.02 14.16 -6.26
CA TYR A 62 -3.11 15.30 -6.42
C TYR A 62 -2.97 16.14 -5.15
N ASP A 63 -3.60 15.73 -4.03
CA ASP A 63 -3.38 16.38 -2.74
C ASP A 63 -1.90 16.34 -2.33
N SER A 64 -1.51 17.33 -1.54
CA SER A 64 -0.14 17.40 -1.02
C SER A 64 0.17 16.22 -0.11
N TYR A 65 1.41 15.74 -0.17
CA TYR A 65 1.88 14.68 0.72
C TYR A 65 1.76 15.12 2.19
N ASP A 66 1.01 14.32 2.97
CA ASP A 66 0.88 14.49 4.41
C ASP A 66 1.85 13.57 5.18
N PRO A 67 2.90 14.11 5.84
CA PRO A 67 3.83 13.32 6.64
C PRO A 67 3.19 12.71 7.90
N SER A 68 2.03 13.20 8.35
CA SER A 68 1.33 12.69 9.54
C SER A 68 0.81 11.26 9.37
N MET A 69 0.69 10.79 8.12
CA MET A 69 0.34 9.41 7.80
C MET A 69 1.39 8.42 8.32
N LEU A 70 2.67 8.81 8.39
CA LEU A 70 3.73 7.95 8.91
C LEU A 70 3.63 7.91 10.44
N ARG A 71 3.24 6.75 10.98
CA ARG A 71 3.21 6.53 12.44
C ARG A 71 4.60 6.31 13.03
N GLY A 72 5.54 5.84 12.20
CA GLY A 72 6.92 5.60 12.58
C GLY A 72 7.51 4.38 11.89
N ALA A 73 8.72 4.03 12.32
CA ALA A 73 9.46 2.87 11.82
C ALA A 73 9.77 1.92 12.97
N LEU A 74 9.67 0.62 12.72
CA LEU A 74 10.24 -0.42 13.58
C LEU A 74 11.67 -0.68 13.11
N CYS A 75 12.60 -0.42 14.01
CA CYS A 75 14.04 -0.54 13.77
C CYS A 75 14.59 -1.70 14.61
N GLY A 76 15.57 -2.41 14.06
CA GLY A 76 16.26 -3.49 14.78
C GLY A 76 16.77 -4.62 13.90
N HIS A 77 16.19 -4.80 12.71
CA HIS A 77 16.75 -5.73 11.74
C HIS A 77 18.10 -5.22 11.25
N THR A 78 19.11 -6.10 11.29
CA THR A 78 20.46 -5.82 10.80
C THR A 78 20.64 -6.11 9.31
N ASP A 79 19.59 -6.62 8.67
CA ASP A 79 19.54 -7.02 7.27
C ASP A 79 18.14 -6.76 6.71
N THR A 80 17.95 -7.03 5.43
CA THR A 80 16.72 -6.77 4.66
C THR A 80 15.48 -7.47 5.23
N VAL A 81 14.33 -6.81 5.15
CA VAL A 81 13.03 -7.38 5.54
C VAL A 81 12.31 -7.95 4.32
N TRP A 82 12.45 -9.27 4.11
CA TRP A 82 11.93 -9.95 2.92
C TRP A 82 10.42 -10.19 2.92
N GLY A 83 9.80 -10.32 4.08
CA GLY A 83 8.41 -10.74 4.19
C GLY A 83 7.75 -10.17 5.44
N LEU A 84 6.46 -9.89 5.32
CA LEU A 84 5.61 -9.40 6.39
C LEU A 84 4.27 -10.15 6.36
N VAL A 85 3.72 -10.40 7.54
CA VAL A 85 2.36 -10.91 7.72
C VAL A 85 1.67 -10.13 8.83
N TYR A 86 0.41 -9.78 8.60
CA TYR A 86 -0.42 -9.14 9.60
C TYR A 86 -1.30 -10.20 10.29
N SER A 87 -1.41 -10.11 11.61
CA SER A 87 -2.30 -10.95 12.41
C SER A 87 -3.22 -10.08 13.24
N SER A 88 -4.54 -10.30 13.12
CA SER A 88 -5.55 -9.66 13.95
C SER A 88 -5.77 -10.39 15.29
N ALA A 89 -4.96 -11.41 15.61
CA ALA A 89 -5.18 -12.28 16.77
C ALA A 89 -5.09 -11.55 18.13
N HIS A 90 -4.55 -10.33 18.15
CA HIS A 90 -4.38 -9.53 19.36
C HIS A 90 -4.92 -8.09 19.21
N GLN A 91 -5.94 -7.88 18.38
CA GLN A 91 -6.70 -6.62 18.38
C GLN A 91 -7.64 -6.53 19.58
#